data_AF-A0A699RA20-F1
#
_entry.id   AF-A0A699RA20-F1
#
_cell.length_a   1.000
_cell.length_b   1.000
_cell.length_c   1.000
_cell.angle_alpha   90.00
_cell.angle_beta   90.00
_cell.angle_gamma   90.00
#
_symmetry.space_group_name_H-M   'P 1'
#
loop_
_entity.id
_entity.type
_entity.pdbx_description
1 polymer ?
#
loop_
_entity_poly.entity_id
_entity_poly.type
_entity_poly.pdbx_seq_one_letter_code
_entity_poly.pdbx_strand_id
1 'polypeptide(L)' 'MGLDEQRWPARQAQWFINGQKDEGLRPKHIQASGDLFLSTMKSIYENYEAACQRASVIDFSELLLRALDLWRDNKGLLEH' A
#
# COMPACT_ATOMS: atom_id res chain seq x y z
N MET A 1 7.59 -4.11 -14.93
CA MET A 1 6.59 -3.04 -15.16
C MET A 1 6.97 -2.06 -16.26
N GLY A 2 8.27 -1.84 -16.57
CA GLY A 2 8.68 -1.10 -17.78
C GLY A 2 8.09 0.31 -17.88
N LEU A 3 7.88 0.97 -16.74
CA LEU A 3 7.30 2.31 -16.67
C LEU A 3 8.36 3.35 -17.00
N ASP A 4 7.96 4.40 -17.70
CA ASP A 4 8.78 5.58 -17.92
C ASP A 4 8.98 6.34 -16.60
N GLU A 5 10.22 6.42 -16.13
CA GLU A 5 10.59 7.05 -14.85
C GLU A 5 10.36 8.57 -14.83
N GLN A 6 10.38 9.24 -15.99
CA GLN A 6 10.07 10.67 -16.07
C GLN A 6 8.57 10.91 -15.86
N ARG A 7 7.74 10.01 -16.40
CA ARG A 7 6.28 10.09 -16.28
C ARG A 7 5.77 9.55 -14.94
N TRP A 8 6.48 8.59 -14.34
CA TRP A 8 6.09 7.94 -13.09
C TRP A 8 7.24 7.96 -12.07
N PRO A 9 7.58 9.13 -11.51
CA PRO A 9 8.71 9.25 -10.60
C PRO A 9 8.52 8.39 -9.33
N ALA A 10 9.56 7.67 -8.92
CA ALA A 10 9.52 6.79 -7.74
C ALA A 10 9.10 7.52 -6.46
N ARG A 11 9.51 8.78 -6.28
CA ARG A 11 9.11 9.61 -5.13
C ARG A 11 7.60 9.85 -5.09
N GLN A 12 6.97 10.06 -6.25
CA GLN A 12 5.52 10.24 -6.33
C GLN A 12 4.79 8.96 -5.92
N ALA A 13 5.26 7.80 -6.39
CA ALA A 13 4.74 6.51 -5.98
C ALA A 13 4.90 6.28 -4.46
N GLN A 14 6.08 6.59 -3.90
CA GLN A 14 6.33 6.48 -2.47
C GLN A 14 5.35 7.34 -1.64
N TRP A 15 5.15 8.60 -2.02
CA TRP A 15 4.19 9.48 -1.33
C TRP A 15 2.76 8.99 -1.47
N PHE A 16 2.37 8.52 -2.65
CA PHE A 16 1.05 7.92 -2.85
C PHE A 16 0.86 6.71 -1.93
N ILE A 17 1.79 5.76 -1.94
CA ILE A 17 1.72 4.53 -1.13
C ILE A 17 1.61 4.87 0.36
N ASN A 18 2.49 5.74 0.87
CA ASN A 18 2.45 6.14 2.28
C ASN A 18 1.12 6.81 2.64
N GLY A 19 0.64 7.75 1.82
CA GLY A 19 -0.64 8.41 2.05
C GLY A 19 -1.82 7.42 2.05
N GLN A 20 -1.82 6.40 1.20
CA GLN A 20 -2.83 5.35 1.24
C GLN A 20 -2.73 4.52 2.54
N LYS A 21 -1.52 4.15 2.97
CA LYS A 21 -1.31 3.39 4.21
C LYS A 21 -1.71 4.15 5.46
N ASP A 22 -1.42 5.44 5.51
CA ASP A 22 -1.77 6.31 6.63
C ASP A 22 -3.30 6.43 6.79
N GLU A 23 -4.05 6.38 5.69
CA GLU A 23 -5.53 6.28 5.67
C GLU A 23 -6.06 4.83 5.86
N GLY A 24 -5.17 3.86 6.09
CA GLY A 24 -5.52 2.44 6.25
C GLY A 24 -5.94 1.73 4.95
N LEU A 25 -5.67 2.32 3.79
CA LEU A 25 -6.04 1.79 2.50
C LEU A 25 -4.97 0.83 1.94
N ARG A 26 -5.42 -0.38 1.60
CA ARG A 26 -4.67 -1.35 0.81
C ARG A 26 -4.98 -1.17 -0.67
N PRO A 27 -4.15 -1.69 -1.59
CA PRO A 27 -4.40 -1.50 -3.03
C PRO A 27 -5.79 -1.97 -3.47
N LYS A 28 -6.31 -3.04 -2.85
CA LYS A 28 -7.67 -3.56 -3.08
C LYS A 28 -8.79 -2.56 -2.74
N HIS A 29 -8.54 -1.61 -1.83
CA HIS A 29 -9.50 -0.56 -1.46
C HIS A 29 -9.52 0.60 -2.46
N ILE A 30 -8.52 0.71 -3.35
CA ILE A 30 -8.40 1.81 -4.31
C ILE A 30 -9.24 1.50 -5.55
N GLN A 31 -10.17 2.41 -5.85
CA GLN A 31 -11.01 2.39 -7.04
C GLN A 31 -10.49 3.41 -8.05
N ALA A 32 -9.96 2.94 -9.18
CA ALA A 32 -9.40 3.82 -10.21
C ALA A 32 -10.49 4.43 -11.11
N SER A 33 -11.64 3.79 -11.28
CA SER A 33 -12.82 4.33 -11.99
C SER A 33 -12.51 4.98 -13.36
N GLY A 34 -11.58 4.42 -14.12
CA GLY A 34 -11.16 4.92 -15.44
C GLY A 34 -10.03 5.97 -15.41
N ASP A 35 -9.59 6.41 -14.24
CA ASP A 35 -8.45 7.31 -14.08
C ASP A 35 -7.13 6.55 -14.28
N LEU A 36 -6.36 6.97 -15.29
CA LEU A 36 -5.09 6.35 -15.65
C LEU A 36 -4.04 6.49 -14.54
N PHE A 37 -4.02 7.64 -13.86
CA PHE A 37 -3.07 7.90 -12.78
C PHE A 37 -3.33 6.96 -11.61
N LEU A 38 -4.56 6.89 -11.11
CA LEU A 38 -4.95 6.00 -10.02
C LEU A 38 -4.76 4.53 -10.39
N SER A 39 -5.09 4.13 -11.63
CA SER A 39 -4.86 2.76 -12.10
C SER A 39 -3.38 2.39 -12.07
N THR A 40 -2.53 3.31 -12.51
CA THR A 40 -1.07 3.08 -12.55
C THR A 40 -0.50 3.05 -11.13
N MET A 41 -0.87 4.01 -10.28
CA MET A 41 -0.40 4.08 -8.89
C MET A 41 -0.87 2.88 -8.06
N LYS A 42 -2.11 2.43 -8.26
CA LYS A 42 -2.59 1.17 -7.67
C LYS A 42 -1.72 -0.01 -8.08
N SER A 43 -1.43 -0.13 -9.37
CA SER A 43 -0.59 -1.23 -9.90
C SER A 43 0.83 -1.18 -9.31
N ILE A 44 1.42 0.01 -9.19
CA ILE A 44 2.72 0.20 -8.53
C ILE A 44 2.66 -0.24 -7.07
N TYR A 45 1.63 0.19 -6.34
CA TYR A 45 1.43 -0.18 -4.94
C TYR A 45 1.29 -1.70 -4.76
N GLU A 46 0.49 -2.39 -5.60
CA GLU A 46 0.37 -3.86 -5.57
C GLU A 46 1.71 -4.56 -5.77
N ASN A 47 2.52 -4.09 -6.72
CA ASN A 47 3.82 -4.70 -7.01
C ASN A 47 4.86 -4.41 -5.94
N TYR A 48 4.82 -3.22 -5.35
CA TYR A 48 5.64 -2.84 -4.21
C TYR A 48 5.33 -3.74 -3.00
N GLU A 49 4.05 -3.89 -2.63
CA GLU A 49 3.64 -4.77 -1.52
C GLU A 49 4.07 -6.22 -1.75
N ALA A 50 3.87 -6.73 -2.98
CA ALA A 50 4.28 -8.08 -3.33
C ALA A 50 5.81 -8.25 -3.24
N ALA A 51 6.59 -7.21 -3.58
CA ALA A 51 8.05 -7.24 -3.45
C ALA A 51 8.49 -7.23 -1.97
N CYS A 52 7.90 -6.36 -1.15
CA CYS A 52 8.14 -6.32 0.30
C CYS A 52 7.81 -7.66 0.96
N GLN A 53 6.67 -8.26 0.61
CA GLN A 53 6.26 -9.56 1.13
C GLN A 53 7.25 -10.67 0.75
N ARG A 54 7.68 -10.74 -0.52
CA ARG A 54 8.69 -11.73 -0.96
C ARG A 54 10.02 -11.55 -0.24
N ALA A 55 10.41 -10.31 0.04
CA ALA A 55 11.63 -10.00 0.75
C ALA A 55 11.50 -10.10 2.29
N SER A 56 10.30 -10.35 2.82
CA SER A 56 10.01 -10.36 4.25
C SER A 56 10.43 -9.05 4.96
N VAL A 57 10.19 -7.92 4.28
CA VAL A 57 10.44 -6.58 4.81
C VAL A 57 9.14 -5.79 4.90
N ILE A 58 9.13 -4.77 5.76
CA ILE A 58 8.03 -3.83 5.92
C ILE A 58 8.58 -2.40 6.03
N ASP A 59 7.81 -1.43 5.56
CA ASP A 59 8.10 -0.01 5.76
C ASP A 59 7.44 0.53 7.03
N PHE A 60 7.71 1.79 7.35
CA PHE A 60 7.25 2.40 8.59
C PHE A 60 5.72 2.51 8.66
N SER A 61 5.04 2.94 7.59
CA SER A 61 3.58 3.03 7.58
C SER A 61 2.93 1.64 7.67
N GLU A 62 3.56 0.59 7.13
CA GLU A 62 3.09 -0.79 7.25
C GLU A 62 3.12 -1.31 8.70
N LEU A 63 4.04 -0.84 9.56
CA LEU A 63 4.06 -1.22 10.98
C LEU A 63 2.76 -0.83 11.67
N LEU A 64 2.33 0.42 11.51
CA LEU A 64 1.10 0.94 12.12
C LEU A 64 -0.12 0.21 11.57
N LEU A 65 -0.16 0.03 10.26
CA LEU A 65 -1.29 -0.58 9.60
C LEU A 65 -1.43 -2.08 9.93
N ARG A 66 -0.33 -2.80 10.10
CA ARG A 66 -0.36 -4.20 10.58
C ARG A 66 -0.76 -4.33 12.03
N ALA A 67 -0.36 -3.39 12.90
CA ALA A 67 -0.84 -3.38 14.29
C ALA A 67 -2.36 -3.21 14.34
N LEU A 68 -2.91 -2.30 13.51
CA LEU A 68 -4.36 -2.13 13.37
C LEU A 68 -5.04 -3.41 12.85
N ASP A 69 -4.52 -3.99 11.77
CA ASP A 69 -5.08 -5.23 11.20
C ASP A 69 -5.07 -6.37 12.21
N LEU A 70 -3.98 -6.52 12.98
CA LEU A 70 -3.85 -7.53 14.03
C LEU A 70 -4.98 -7.41 15.05
N TRP A 71 -5.23 -6.22 15.60
CA TRP A 71 -6.30 -6.02 16.57
C TRP A 71 -7.70 -6.17 15.97
N ARG A 72 -7.93 -5.63 14.77
CA ARG A 72 -9.23 -5.71 14.09
C ARG A 72 -9.63 -7.17 13.79
N ASP A 73 -8.68 -7.96 13.31
CA ASP A 73 -8.96 -9.30 12.78
C ASP A 73 -8.86 -10.40 13.85
N ASN A 74 -8.37 -10.07 15.06
CA ASN A 74 -8.24 -11.00 16.18
C ASN A 74 -9.00 -10.48 17.40
N LYS A 75 -10.33 -10.63 17.41
CA LYS A 75 -11.21 -10.12 18.48
C LYS A 75 -10.79 -10.56 19.89
N GLY A 76 -10.28 -11.79 20.05
CA GLY A 76 -9.81 -12.27 21.36
C GLY A 76 -8.65 -11.48 21.95
N LEU A 77 -7.86 -10.76 21.12
CA LEU A 77 -6.82 -9.85 21.63
C LEU A 77 -7.41 -8.60 22.31
N LEU A 78 -8.65 -8.23 22.01
CA LEU A 78 -9.31 -7.06 22.59
C LEU A 78 -10.01 -7.36 23.92
N GLU A 79 -10.13 -8.64 24.30
CA GLU A 79 -10.90 -9.10 25.47
C GLU A 79 -10.04 -9.30 26.74
N HIS A 80 -8.75 -8.93 26.72
CA HIS A 80 -7.76 -9.16 27.79
C HIS A 80 -7.07 -7.86 28.23
#